data_AF-R9MNR5-F1
#
_entry.id   AF-R9MNR5-F1
#
_cell.length_a   1.000
_cell.length_b   1.000
_cell.length_c   1.000
_cell.angle_alpha   90.00
_cell.angle_beta   90.00
_cell.angle_gamma   90.00
#
_symmetry.space_group_name_H-M   'P 1'
#
loop_
_entity.id
_entity.type
_entity.pdbx_description
1 polymer ?
#
loop_
_entity_poly.entity_id
_entity_poly.type
_entity_poly.pdbx_seq_one_letter_code
_entity_poly.pdbx_strand_id
1 'polypeptide(L)'
;MKQAYYIINSKLLVTNINHHINKPLLFWIRKILWFFFVITIFICTGLIFYVILYSDNNLFNVISLGAVFATFGSTLVSIASLLCNRYYEEFNSCINIFKNELLTQEINFNWIFLKKQGVVRKSQNEYIIYHADNPKVVFEIGSVNLSIEIPVEKKDFYELALLKKIFKMKIAKQTYLVYLLNYADSIMESGLYIWECTYHILCSAFFYKIYRNFIITGVMFFISGLVAVFLYPVIMQGCF
;
A
#
# COMPACT_ATOMS: atom_id res chain seq x y z
N MET A 1 -0.27 -29.75 23.34
CA MET A 1 -1.30 -28.70 23.24
C MET A 1 -1.48 -28.37 21.77
N LYS A 2 -2.65 -28.61 21.20
CA LYS A 2 -2.96 -28.18 19.82
C LYS A 2 -3.29 -26.68 19.86
N GLN A 3 -2.64 -25.89 19.03
CA GLN A 3 -2.85 -24.44 18.94
C GLN A 3 -3.52 -24.14 17.60
N ALA A 4 -4.59 -23.36 17.58
CA ALA A 4 -5.28 -23.01 16.32
C ALA A 4 -4.45 -22.07 15.42
N TYR A 5 -3.42 -21.44 16.00
CA TYR A 5 -2.46 -20.60 15.31
C TYR A 5 -1.13 -20.58 16.05
N TYR A 6 -0.06 -20.28 15.33
CA TYR A 6 1.23 -19.92 15.91
C TYR A 6 1.90 -18.84 15.07
N ILE A 7 2.82 -18.12 15.69
CA ILE A 7 3.51 -17.02 15.02
C ILE A 7 4.96 -17.37 14.80
N ILE A 8 5.41 -17.15 13.57
CA ILE A 8 6.80 -17.24 13.20
C ILE A 8 7.37 -15.83 13.33
N ASN A 9 8.22 -15.65 14.33
CA ASN A 9 8.93 -14.38 14.58
C ASN A 9 9.70 -13.92 13.35
N SER A 10 9.85 -12.60 13.22
CA SER A 10 10.74 -12.02 12.23
C SER A 10 12.17 -12.51 12.47
N LYS A 11 12.77 -13.10 11.43
CA LYS A 11 14.17 -13.51 11.44
C LYS A 11 14.97 -12.55 10.57
N LEU A 12 16.12 -12.12 11.09
CA LEU A 12 17.11 -11.41 10.28
C LEU A 12 17.92 -12.47 9.54
N LEU A 13 17.65 -12.62 8.25
CA LEU A 13 18.40 -13.51 7.39
C LEU A 13 19.61 -12.76 6.84
N VAL A 14 20.80 -13.19 7.26
CA VAL A 14 22.06 -12.73 6.71
C VAL A 14 22.48 -13.72 5.65
N THR A 15 22.45 -13.30 4.38
CA THR A 15 22.92 -14.14 3.27
C THR A 15 24.20 -13.55 2.70
N ASN A 16 25.23 -14.38 2.61
CA ASN A 16 26.45 -14.02 1.90
C ASN A 16 26.22 -14.35 0.41
N ILE A 17 26.14 -13.32 -0.43
CA ILE A 17 25.74 -13.48 -1.82
C ILE A 17 26.90 -13.04 -2.73
N ASN A 18 27.46 -14.00 -3.47
CA ASN A 18 28.32 -13.77 -4.63
C ASN A 18 27.54 -13.68 -5.97
N HIS A 19 26.19 -13.62 -5.95
CA HIS A 19 25.38 -13.74 -7.17
C HIS A 19 24.24 -12.70 -7.32
N HIS A 20 24.09 -12.23 -8.56
CA HIS A 20 23.16 -11.21 -9.04
C HIS A 20 21.68 -11.42 -8.63
N ILE A 21 21.09 -10.39 -8.04
CA ILE A 21 19.68 -10.34 -7.62
C ILE A 21 18.77 -10.00 -8.81
N ASN A 22 17.99 -10.98 -9.28
CA ASN A 22 16.98 -10.84 -10.35
C ASN A 22 15.59 -10.41 -9.85
N LYS A 23 15.50 -9.43 -8.93
CA LYS A 23 14.24 -8.73 -8.61
C LYS A 23 14.00 -7.36 -9.28
N PRO A 24 14.81 -6.82 -10.23
CA PRO A 24 14.57 -5.46 -10.73
C PRO A 24 13.33 -5.37 -11.64
N LEU A 25 13.00 -6.42 -12.41
CA LEU A 25 12.05 -6.31 -13.53
C LEU A 25 10.63 -5.89 -13.08
N LEU A 26 10.06 -6.56 -12.08
CA LEU A 26 8.70 -6.27 -11.59
C LEU A 26 8.61 -4.86 -10.99
N PHE A 27 9.67 -4.42 -10.32
CA PHE A 27 9.75 -3.07 -9.75
C PHE A 27 9.73 -2.00 -10.86
N TRP A 28 10.47 -2.23 -11.95
CA TRP A 28 10.50 -1.35 -13.12
C TRP A 28 9.14 -1.33 -13.84
N ILE A 29 8.54 -2.50 -14.10
CA ILE A 29 7.21 -2.58 -14.74
C ILE A 29 6.18 -1.75 -13.97
N ARG A 30 6.17 -1.83 -12.63
CA ARG A 30 5.25 -1.04 -11.81
C ARG A 30 5.49 0.47 -11.94
N LYS A 31 6.76 0.91 -11.96
CA LYS A 31 7.10 2.33 -12.14
C LYS A 31 6.66 2.82 -13.52
N ILE A 32 6.87 2.00 -14.55
CA ILE A 32 6.48 2.31 -15.93
C ILE A 32 4.95 2.43 -16.05
N LEU A 33 4.19 1.48 -15.50
CA LEU A 33 2.72 1.56 -15.48
C LEU A 33 2.21 2.81 -14.75
N TRP A 34 2.82 3.16 -13.61
CA TRP A 34 2.46 4.36 -12.87
C TRP A 34 2.79 5.64 -13.65
N PHE A 35 3.93 5.66 -14.35
CA PHE A 35 4.31 6.77 -15.23
C PHE A 35 3.32 6.95 -16.39
N PHE A 36 2.92 5.86 -17.06
CA PHE A 36 1.88 5.93 -18.09
C PHE A 36 0.55 6.42 -17.54
N PHE A 37 0.14 5.96 -16.35
CA PHE A 37 -1.09 6.45 -15.72
C PHE A 37 -1.08 7.97 -15.49
N VAL A 38 0.04 8.51 -14.99
CA VAL A 38 0.21 9.96 -14.79
C VAL A 38 0.16 10.72 -16.12
N ILE A 39 0.85 10.23 -17.15
CA ILE A 39 0.83 10.83 -18.50
C ILE A 39 -0.59 10.82 -19.06
N THR A 40 -1.33 9.71 -18.92
CA THR A 40 -2.70 9.61 -19.44
C THR A 40 -3.60 10.66 -18.80
N ILE A 41 -3.53 10.87 -17.48
CA ILE A 41 -4.31 11.93 -16.82
C ILE A 41 -3.97 13.30 -17.43
N PHE A 42 -2.68 13.59 -17.60
CA PHE A 42 -2.22 14.87 -18.13
C PHE A 42 -2.61 15.10 -19.60
N ILE A 43 -2.56 14.05 -20.43
CA ILE A 43 -3.02 14.11 -21.82
C ILE A 43 -4.53 14.29 -21.87
N CYS A 44 -5.29 13.53 -21.08
CA CYS A 44 -6.75 13.64 -21.04
C CYS A 44 -7.20 15.03 -20.62
N THR A 45 -6.62 15.60 -19.56
CA THR A 45 -6.92 16.98 -19.16
C THR A 45 -6.51 17.96 -20.25
N GLY A 46 -5.32 17.83 -20.82
CA GLY A 46 -4.85 18.68 -21.94
C GLY A 46 -5.77 18.64 -23.17
N LEU A 47 -6.31 17.47 -23.53
CA LEU A 47 -7.28 17.32 -24.62
C LEU A 47 -8.60 18.03 -24.32
N ILE A 48 -9.09 17.95 -23.07
CA ILE A 48 -10.31 18.67 -22.66
C ILE A 48 -10.10 20.19 -22.82
N PHE A 49 -8.96 20.70 -22.35
CA PHE A 49 -8.63 22.12 -22.52
C PHE A 49 -8.49 22.52 -23.99
N TYR A 50 -7.84 21.69 -24.81
CA TYR A 50 -7.69 21.93 -26.24
C TYR A 50 -9.04 22.04 -26.97
N VAL A 51 -9.96 21.11 -26.70
CA VAL A 51 -11.31 21.10 -27.31
C VAL A 51 -12.08 22.39 -26.97
N ILE A 52 -12.05 22.82 -25.71
CA ILE A 52 -12.77 24.02 -25.26
C ILE A 52 -12.18 25.29 -25.87
N LEU A 53 -10.85 25.35 -25.93
CA LEU A 53 -10.14 26.48 -26.52
C LEU A 53 -10.45 26.62 -28.02
N TYR A 54 -10.43 25.51 -28.78
CA TYR A 54 -10.70 25.53 -30.22
C TYR A 54 -12.17 25.86 -30.55
N SER A 55 -13.12 25.41 -29.72
CA SER A 55 -14.54 25.66 -29.94
C SER A 55 -14.91 27.14 -29.80
N ASP A 56 -14.47 27.77 -28.71
CA ASP A 56 -15.05 29.06 -28.30
C ASP A 56 -14.05 30.22 -28.36
N ASN A 57 -12.74 29.95 -28.51
CA ASN A 57 -11.65 30.94 -28.39
C ASN A 57 -11.78 31.88 -27.17
N ASN A 58 -12.51 31.43 -26.14
CA ASN A 58 -12.88 32.26 -25.00
C ASN A 58 -11.99 31.94 -23.80
N LEU A 59 -11.06 32.84 -23.51
CA LEU A 59 -10.13 32.76 -22.38
C LEU A 59 -10.87 32.55 -21.04
N PHE A 60 -12.07 33.13 -20.88
CA PHE A 60 -12.86 33.00 -19.67
C PHE A 60 -13.26 31.55 -19.39
N ASN A 61 -13.62 30.79 -20.44
CA ASN A 61 -14.00 29.38 -20.32
C ASN A 61 -12.81 28.52 -19.89
N VAL A 62 -11.60 28.83 -20.39
CA VAL A 62 -10.36 28.13 -19.99
C VAL A 62 -10.01 28.41 -18.53
N ILE A 63 -10.10 29.68 -18.09
CA ILE A 63 -9.85 30.06 -16.70
C ILE A 63 -10.85 29.38 -15.76
N SER A 64 -12.13 29.41 -16.12
CA SER A 64 -13.21 28.77 -15.34
C SER A 64 -12.98 27.28 -15.21
N LEU A 65 -12.66 26.58 -16.30
CA LEU A 65 -12.38 25.15 -16.28
C LEU A 65 -11.13 24.81 -15.46
N GLY A 66 -10.08 25.63 -15.58
CA GLY A 66 -8.88 25.50 -14.74
C GLY A 66 -9.17 25.63 -13.25
N ALA A 67 -10.01 26.60 -12.87
CA ALA A 67 -10.47 26.76 -11.50
C ALA A 67 -11.29 25.54 -11.02
N VAL A 68 -12.13 24.96 -11.89
CA VAL A 68 -12.87 23.71 -11.58
C VAL A 68 -11.91 22.55 -11.33
N PHE A 69 -10.92 22.32 -12.20
CA PHE A 69 -9.93 21.25 -12.02
C PHE A 69 -9.06 21.46 -10.77
N ALA A 70 -8.66 22.71 -10.49
CA ALA A 70 -7.92 23.04 -9.28
C ALA A 70 -8.75 22.74 -8.01
N THR A 71 -10.01 23.19 -7.98
CA THR A 71 -10.91 22.98 -6.85
C THR A 71 -11.26 21.50 -6.65
N PHE A 72 -11.49 20.76 -7.74
CA PHE A 72 -11.71 19.32 -7.69
C PHE A 72 -10.47 18.58 -7.18
N GLY A 73 -9.30 18.90 -7.73
CA GLY A 73 -8.02 18.32 -7.33
C GLY A 73 -7.73 18.55 -5.85
N SER A 74 -7.88 19.78 -5.35
CA SER A 74 -7.65 20.13 -3.94
C SER A 74 -8.66 19.46 -2.99
N THR A 75 -9.91 19.32 -3.41
CA THR A 75 -10.95 18.62 -2.64
C THR A 75 -10.62 17.13 -2.54
N LEU A 76 -10.24 16.51 -3.66
CA LEU A 76 -9.84 15.11 -3.71
C LEU A 76 -8.62 14.85 -2.81
N VAL A 77 -7.61 15.73 -2.85
CA VAL A 77 -6.43 15.65 -1.97
C VAL A 77 -6.84 15.73 -0.50
N SER A 78 -7.70 16.67 -0.14
CA SER A 78 -8.14 16.87 1.25
C SER A 78 -8.87 15.63 1.79
N ILE A 79 -9.87 15.14 1.06
CA ILE A 79 -10.65 13.95 1.46
C ILE A 79 -9.74 12.72 1.53
N ALA A 80 -8.92 12.51 0.50
CA ALA A 80 -8.03 11.35 0.45
C ALA A 80 -6.95 11.42 1.56
N SER A 81 -6.47 12.60 1.93
CA SER A 81 -5.52 12.78 3.04
C SER A 81 -6.14 12.42 4.38
N LEU A 82 -7.38 12.85 4.65
CA LEU A 82 -8.11 12.49 5.87
C LEU A 82 -8.29 10.97 5.98
N LEU A 83 -8.74 10.33 4.90
CA LEU A 83 -8.93 8.88 4.86
C LEU A 83 -7.61 8.13 4.99
N CYS A 84 -6.56 8.60 4.31
CA CYS A 84 -5.21 8.04 4.42
C CYS A 84 -4.70 8.05 5.87
N ASN A 85 -4.88 9.16 6.60
CA ASN A 85 -4.50 9.24 8.00
C ASN A 85 -5.34 8.31 8.89
N ARG A 86 -6.67 8.30 8.69
CA ARG A 86 -7.57 7.40 9.42
C ARG A 86 -7.16 5.94 9.28
N TYR A 87 -6.96 5.44 8.05
CA TYR A 87 -6.58 4.04 7.84
C TYR A 87 -5.18 3.73 8.39
N TYR A 88 -4.29 4.73 8.44
CA TYR A 88 -2.99 4.56 9.08
C TYR A 88 -3.10 4.46 10.61
N GLU A 89 -3.95 5.27 11.23
CA GLU A 89 -4.25 5.22 12.66
C GLU A 89 -4.93 3.90 13.04
N GLU A 90 -5.93 3.47 12.26
CA GLU A 90 -6.58 2.16 12.42
C GLU A 90 -5.56 1.02 12.32
N PHE A 91 -4.66 1.06 11.33
CA PHE A 91 -3.58 0.08 11.21
C PHE A 91 -2.69 0.05 12.45
N ASN A 92 -2.23 1.20 12.94
CA ASN A 92 -1.38 1.27 14.13
C ASN A 92 -2.12 0.75 15.37
N SER A 93 -3.40 1.11 15.52
CA SER A 93 -4.24 0.63 16.62
C SER A 93 -4.38 -0.90 16.59
N CYS A 94 -4.72 -1.47 15.43
CA CYS A 94 -4.83 -2.92 15.28
C CYS A 94 -3.50 -3.63 15.53
N ILE A 95 -2.37 -3.08 15.06
CA ILE A 95 -1.05 -3.66 15.35
C ILE A 95 -0.72 -3.61 16.84
N ASN A 96 -1.09 -2.52 17.53
CA ASN A 96 -0.87 -2.40 18.97
C ASN A 96 -1.74 -3.40 19.76
N ILE A 97 -3.02 -3.54 19.41
CA ILE A 97 -3.92 -4.54 20.00
C ILE A 97 -3.37 -5.94 19.73
N PHE A 98 -2.98 -6.21 18.47
CA PHE A 98 -2.37 -7.46 18.09
C PHE A 98 -1.16 -7.75 18.97
N LYS A 99 -0.22 -6.81 19.10
CA LYS A 99 1.01 -6.96 19.90
C LYS A 99 0.75 -7.15 21.40
N ASN A 100 -0.09 -6.32 21.98
CA ASN A 100 -0.16 -6.18 23.44
C ASN A 100 -1.21 -7.09 24.07
N GLU A 101 -2.29 -7.43 23.35
CA GLU A 101 -3.43 -8.14 23.91
C GLU A 101 -3.57 -9.55 23.36
N LEU A 102 -3.28 -9.76 22.08
CA LEU A 102 -3.49 -11.05 21.42
C LEU A 102 -2.25 -11.95 21.42
N LEU A 103 -1.07 -11.40 21.71
CA LEU A 103 0.19 -12.15 21.72
C LEU A 103 0.62 -12.46 23.15
N THR A 104 0.55 -13.75 23.49
CA THR A 104 1.10 -14.29 24.74
C THR A 104 2.63 -14.44 24.72
N GLN A 105 3.26 -14.33 23.54
CA GLN A 105 4.71 -14.40 23.36
C GLN A 105 5.28 -13.02 23.07
N GLU A 106 6.43 -12.70 23.66
CA GLU A 106 7.17 -11.47 23.36
C GLU A 106 7.64 -11.47 21.90
N ILE A 107 6.83 -10.87 21.02
CA ILE A 107 7.19 -10.68 19.62
C ILE A 107 7.88 -9.32 19.51
N ASN A 108 9.20 -9.38 19.35
CA ASN A 108 9.99 -8.23 18.93
C ASN A 108 9.71 -7.97 17.45
N PHE A 109 8.68 -7.17 17.18
CA PHE A 109 8.57 -6.45 15.91
C PHE A 109 9.89 -5.68 15.73
N ASN A 110 10.63 -6.07 14.69
CA ASN A 110 11.99 -5.65 14.35
C ASN A 110 12.47 -4.30 14.92
N TRP A 111 13.76 -4.24 15.25
CA TRP A 111 14.48 -3.01 15.58
C TRP A 111 14.16 -1.87 14.60
N ILE A 112 13.44 -0.86 15.06
CA ILE A 112 12.93 0.28 14.27
C ILE A 112 14.06 0.99 13.48
N PHE A 113 15.31 0.88 13.94
CA PHE A 113 16.48 1.46 13.31
C PHE A 113 17.09 0.63 12.16
N LEU A 114 16.81 -0.68 12.08
CA LEU A 114 17.38 -1.54 11.04
C LEU A 114 16.51 -1.51 9.78
N LYS A 115 17.09 -1.02 8.68
CA LYS A 115 16.43 -1.07 7.36
C LYS A 115 16.11 -2.53 7.00
N LYS A 116 14.88 -2.83 6.59
CA LYS A 116 14.46 -4.20 6.21
C LYS A 116 15.35 -4.92 5.20
N GLN A 117 15.92 -4.17 4.26
CA GLN A 117 17.02 -4.67 3.47
C GLN A 117 18.15 -3.65 3.54
N GLY A 118 19.37 -4.15 3.64
CA GLY A 118 20.55 -3.33 3.49
C GLY A 118 21.71 -4.14 2.99
N VAL A 119 22.67 -3.43 2.41
CA VAL A 119 23.93 -3.97 1.96
C VAL A 119 25.00 -3.35 2.83
N VAL A 120 25.72 -4.17 3.58
CA VAL A 120 26.87 -3.74 4.38
C VAL A 120 28.11 -4.27 3.69
N ARG A 121 29.05 -3.39 3.36
CA ARG A 121 30.34 -3.80 2.85
C ARG A 121 31.16 -4.39 4.00
N LYS A 122 31.53 -5.66 3.90
CA LYS A 122 32.33 -6.37 4.92
C LYS A 122 33.83 -6.20 4.67
N SER A 123 34.25 -6.17 3.39
CA SER A 123 35.64 -5.99 2.97
C SER A 123 35.72 -5.31 1.58
N GLN A 124 36.93 -5.16 1.02
CA GLN A 124 37.11 -4.48 -0.27
C GLN A 124 36.28 -5.12 -1.41
N ASN A 125 35.95 -6.42 -1.37
CA ASN A 125 35.12 -7.08 -2.40
C ASN A 125 33.93 -7.89 -1.84
N GLU A 126 33.66 -7.85 -0.53
CA GLU A 126 32.56 -8.61 0.06
C GLU A 126 31.42 -7.70 0.53
N TYR A 127 30.20 -8.06 0.15
CA TYR A 127 28.97 -7.41 0.58
C TYR A 127 28.09 -8.41 1.32
N ILE A 128 27.69 -8.05 2.53
CA ILE A 128 26.65 -8.76 3.28
C ILE A 128 25.32 -8.10 2.93
N ILE A 129 24.38 -8.90 2.43
CA ILE A 129 23.00 -8.46 2.29
C ILE A 129 22.23 -9.05 3.46
N TYR A 130 21.56 -8.18 4.20
CA TYR A 130 20.64 -8.62 5.25
C TYR A 130 19.22 -8.31 4.85
N HIS A 131 18.32 -9.24 5.14
CA HIS A 131 16.88 -9.12 4.92
C HIS A 131 16.15 -9.45 6.24
N ALA A 132 15.35 -8.50 6.73
CA ALA A 132 14.49 -8.70 7.88
C ALA A 132 13.10 -9.09 7.37
N ASP A 133 12.71 -10.33 7.63
CA ASP A 133 11.40 -10.84 7.22
C ASP A 133 10.28 -10.29 8.11
N ASN A 134 9.08 -10.19 7.53
CA ASN A 134 7.88 -9.85 8.28
C ASN A 134 7.44 -11.02 9.15
N PRO A 135 6.89 -10.75 10.35
CA PRO A 135 6.28 -11.77 11.18
C PRO A 135 5.14 -12.44 10.42
N LYS A 136 4.98 -13.75 10.61
CA LYS A 136 3.95 -14.55 9.93
C LYS A 136 3.03 -15.18 10.95
N VAL A 137 1.73 -15.02 10.75
CA VAL A 137 0.70 -15.77 11.47
C VAL A 137 0.37 -17.01 10.65
N VAL A 138 0.49 -18.18 11.27
CA VAL A 138 0.09 -19.44 10.67
C VAL A 138 -1.22 -19.88 11.29
N PHE A 139 -2.27 -19.93 10.49
CA PHE A 139 -3.56 -20.48 10.89
C PHE A 139 -3.62 -21.96 10.51
N GLU A 140 -3.88 -22.82 11.49
CA GLU A 140 -4.07 -24.26 11.24
C GLU A 140 -5.50 -24.49 10.74
N ILE A 141 -5.66 -25.07 9.54
CA ILE A 141 -6.96 -25.38 8.94
C ILE A 141 -6.98 -26.87 8.57
N GLY A 142 -7.15 -27.73 9.58
CA GLY A 142 -7.10 -29.18 9.40
C GLY A 142 -5.71 -29.65 9.00
N SER A 143 -5.56 -30.13 7.76
CA SER A 143 -4.29 -30.60 7.18
C SER A 143 -3.51 -29.51 6.43
N VAL A 144 -4.11 -28.34 6.22
CA VAL A 144 -3.50 -27.23 5.45
C VAL A 144 -3.26 -26.04 6.37
N ASN A 145 -2.02 -25.54 6.37
CA ASN A 145 -1.65 -24.36 7.12
C ASN A 145 -1.70 -23.11 6.24
N LEU A 146 -2.43 -22.10 6.69
CA LEU A 146 -2.51 -20.79 6.04
C LEU A 146 -1.54 -19.83 6.70
N SER A 147 -0.38 -19.62 6.10
CA SER A 147 0.59 -18.61 6.55
C SER A 147 0.33 -17.25 5.91
N ILE A 148 0.33 -16.21 6.75
CA ILE A 148 0.05 -14.82 6.37
C ILE A 148 1.08 -13.92 7.02
N GLU A 149 1.83 -13.18 6.22
CA GLU A 149 2.81 -12.22 6.72
C GLU A 149 2.14 -10.89 7.01
N ILE A 150 2.33 -10.40 8.23
CA ILE A 150 1.75 -9.15 8.72
C ILE A 150 2.64 -7.98 8.30
N PRO A 151 2.08 -6.94 7.67
CA PRO A 151 2.80 -5.70 7.45
C PRO A 151 3.05 -4.99 8.79
N VAL A 152 4.29 -4.60 9.05
CA VAL A 152 4.71 -3.95 10.30
C VAL A 152 5.04 -2.48 10.05
N GLU A 153 5.57 -2.18 8.86
CA GLU A 153 5.99 -0.84 8.48
C GLU A 153 5.13 -0.30 7.34
N LYS A 154 5.02 1.03 7.24
CA LYS A 154 4.42 1.72 6.09
C LYS A 154 5.00 1.27 4.73
N LYS A 155 6.25 0.79 4.70
CA LYS A 155 6.91 0.32 3.47
C LYS A 155 6.30 -0.97 2.93
N ASP A 156 5.73 -1.80 3.81
CA ASP A 156 5.12 -3.08 3.42
C ASP A 156 3.81 -2.88 2.66
N PHE A 157 3.17 -1.73 2.85
CA PHE A 157 1.90 -1.38 2.20
C PHE A 157 2.01 -1.37 0.68
N TYR A 158 3.23 -1.23 0.14
CA TYR A 158 3.45 -1.14 -1.29
C TYR A 158 3.56 -2.50 -2.00
N GLU A 159 3.60 -3.59 -1.26
CA GLU A 159 3.65 -4.93 -1.83
C GLU A 159 2.34 -5.30 -2.52
N LEU A 160 2.43 -5.87 -3.72
CA LEU A 160 1.26 -6.35 -4.47
C LEU A 160 0.62 -7.58 -3.80
N ALA A 161 1.42 -8.30 -3.01
CA ALA A 161 1.01 -9.49 -2.30
C ALA A 161 -0.09 -9.23 -1.25
N LEU A 162 -0.30 -7.99 -0.80
CA LEU A 162 -1.35 -7.66 0.18
C LEU A 162 -2.73 -8.02 -0.31
N LEU A 163 -3.07 -7.66 -1.54
CA LEU A 163 -4.39 -7.98 -2.11
C LEU A 163 -4.57 -9.51 -2.21
N LYS A 164 -3.54 -10.23 -2.67
CA LYS A 164 -3.55 -11.69 -2.70
C LYS A 164 -3.75 -12.29 -1.30
N LYS A 165 -3.11 -11.73 -0.26
CA LYS A 165 -3.27 -12.16 1.14
C LYS A 165 -4.71 -11.91 1.64
N ILE A 166 -5.29 -10.73 1.37
CA ILE A 166 -6.68 -10.40 1.74
C ILE A 166 -7.67 -11.37 1.08
N PHE A 167 -7.54 -11.59 -0.23
CA PHE A 167 -8.41 -12.54 -0.94
C PHE A 167 -8.24 -13.96 -0.42
N LYS A 168 -7.00 -14.40 -0.14
CA LYS A 168 -6.72 -15.72 0.43
C LYS A 168 -7.41 -15.90 1.79
N MET A 169 -7.35 -14.90 2.68
CA MET A 169 -8.12 -14.92 3.93
C MET A 169 -9.61 -14.96 3.67
N LYS A 170 -10.13 -14.06 2.83
CA LYS A 170 -11.57 -13.98 2.59
C LYS A 170 -12.16 -15.31 2.11
N ILE A 171 -11.46 -16.01 1.21
CA ILE A 171 -11.86 -17.33 0.72
C ILE A 171 -11.75 -18.40 1.82
N ALA A 172 -10.67 -18.40 2.59
CA ALA A 172 -10.44 -19.38 3.66
C ALA A 172 -11.25 -19.12 4.95
N LYS A 173 -12.03 -18.03 5.03
CA LYS A 173 -12.79 -17.67 6.23
C LYS A 173 -13.79 -18.76 6.62
N GLN A 174 -14.57 -19.27 5.66
CA GLN A 174 -15.60 -20.26 5.96
C GLN A 174 -15.01 -21.58 6.44
N THR A 175 -13.95 -22.07 5.80
CA THR A 175 -13.28 -23.30 6.21
C THR A 175 -12.59 -23.15 7.57
N TYR A 176 -12.03 -21.98 7.86
CA TYR A 176 -11.44 -21.70 9.17
C TYR A 176 -12.49 -21.65 10.29
N LEU A 177 -13.66 -21.04 10.05
CA LEU A 177 -14.76 -21.02 11.02
C LEU A 177 -15.28 -22.42 11.35
N VAL A 178 -15.49 -23.26 10.33
CA VAL A 178 -15.90 -24.66 10.52
C VAL A 178 -14.83 -25.44 11.31
N TYR A 179 -13.55 -25.16 11.06
CA TYR A 179 -12.46 -25.76 11.83
C TYR A 179 -12.48 -25.32 13.30
N LEU A 180 -12.64 -24.02 13.58
CA LEU A 180 -12.68 -23.48 14.94
C LEU A 180 -13.84 -24.03 15.77
N LEU A 181 -15.01 -24.26 15.16
CA LEU A 181 -16.18 -24.84 15.84
C LEU A 181 -15.94 -26.26 16.39
N ASN A 182 -14.91 -26.96 15.90
CA ASN A 182 -14.54 -28.30 16.37
C ASN A 182 -13.57 -28.28 17.57
N TYR A 183 -13.17 -27.10 18.07
CA TYR A 183 -12.27 -26.92 19.20
C TYR A 183 -13.00 -26.32 20.41
N ALA A 184 -12.36 -26.36 21.58
CA ALA A 184 -12.89 -25.77 22.81
C ALA A 184 -13.15 -24.25 22.68
N ASP A 185 -14.19 -23.76 23.35
CA ASP A 185 -14.68 -22.38 23.26
C ASP A 185 -13.58 -21.32 23.44
N SER A 186 -12.64 -21.52 24.37
CA SER A 186 -11.54 -20.57 24.62
C SER A 186 -10.52 -20.45 23.48
N ILE A 187 -10.29 -21.54 22.73
CA ILE A 187 -9.42 -21.54 21.55
C ILE A 187 -10.17 -20.93 20.36
N MET A 188 -11.48 -21.17 20.29
CA MET A 188 -12.35 -20.59 19.27
C MET A 188 -12.37 -19.07 19.34
N GLU A 189 -12.60 -18.49 20.53
CA GLU A 189 -12.65 -17.03 20.71
C GLU A 189 -11.32 -16.36 20.33
N SER A 190 -10.20 -16.85 20.89
CA SER A 190 -8.88 -16.27 20.62
C SER A 190 -8.46 -16.39 19.15
N GLY A 191 -8.72 -17.53 18.50
CA GLY A 191 -8.43 -17.74 17.08
C GLY A 191 -9.26 -16.82 16.17
N LEU A 192 -10.53 -16.61 16.49
CA LEU A 192 -11.42 -15.72 15.75
C LEU A 192 -10.96 -14.26 15.86
N TYR A 193 -10.62 -13.79 17.06
CA TYR A 193 -10.12 -12.41 17.25
C TYR A 193 -8.83 -12.15 16.48
N ILE A 194 -7.91 -13.11 16.48
CA ILE A 194 -6.64 -13.00 15.75
C ILE A 194 -6.86 -12.99 14.24
N TRP A 195 -7.80 -13.81 13.75
CA TRP A 195 -8.19 -13.80 12.35
C TRP A 195 -8.75 -12.45 11.92
N GLU A 196 -9.75 -11.94 12.64
CA GLU A 196 -10.39 -10.65 12.31
C GLU A 196 -9.40 -9.49 12.45
N CYS A 197 -8.56 -9.47 13.49
CA CYS A 197 -7.51 -8.47 13.67
C CYS A 197 -6.50 -8.49 12.51
N THR A 198 -6.01 -9.68 12.13
CA THR A 198 -5.07 -9.84 11.00
C THR A 198 -5.71 -9.38 9.68
N TYR A 199 -6.97 -9.72 9.46
CA TYR A 199 -7.72 -9.29 8.28
C TYR A 199 -7.88 -7.77 8.24
N HIS A 200 -8.24 -7.15 9.36
CA HIS A 200 -8.35 -5.69 9.49
C HIS A 200 -7.02 -4.98 9.22
N ILE A 201 -5.91 -5.47 9.79
CA ILE A 201 -4.57 -4.93 9.54
C ILE A 201 -4.27 -4.90 8.03
N LEU A 202 -4.52 -6.00 7.33
CA LEU A 202 -4.30 -6.09 5.89
C LEU A 202 -5.21 -5.14 5.11
N CYS A 203 -6.49 -5.04 5.49
CA CYS A 203 -7.44 -4.14 4.83
C CYS A 203 -7.05 -2.67 5.02
N SER A 204 -6.71 -2.25 6.24
CA SER A 204 -6.29 -0.86 6.52
C SER A 204 -5.02 -0.51 5.75
N ALA A 205 -4.03 -1.41 5.68
CA ALA A 205 -2.83 -1.23 4.86
C ALA A 205 -3.16 -1.09 3.35
N PHE A 206 -4.14 -1.86 2.86
CA PHE A 206 -4.59 -1.81 1.48
C PHE A 206 -5.36 -0.51 1.15
N PHE A 207 -6.30 -0.10 2.01
CA PHE A 207 -7.04 1.16 1.84
C PHE A 207 -6.12 2.36 1.92
N TYR A 208 -5.16 2.38 2.85
CA TYR A 208 -4.11 3.40 2.89
C TYR A 208 -3.43 3.59 1.53
N LYS A 209 -3.06 2.49 0.87
CA LYS A 209 -2.43 2.52 -0.46
C LYS A 209 -3.36 3.12 -1.52
N ILE A 210 -4.65 2.78 -1.49
CA ILE A 210 -5.65 3.35 -2.41
C ILE A 210 -5.75 4.86 -2.22
N TYR A 211 -5.95 5.33 -0.98
CA TYR A 211 -6.10 6.76 -0.71
C TYR A 211 -4.84 7.55 -1.00
N ARG A 212 -3.66 6.97 -0.78
CA ARG A 212 -2.40 7.59 -1.21
C ARG A 212 -2.35 7.79 -2.73
N ASN A 213 -2.86 6.86 -3.53
CA ASN A 213 -2.96 7.04 -4.98
C ASN A 213 -3.97 8.14 -5.34
N PHE A 214 -5.10 8.25 -4.63
CA PHE A 214 -6.04 9.35 -4.86
C PHE A 214 -5.43 10.73 -4.57
N ILE A 215 -4.59 10.86 -3.54
CA ILE A 215 -3.86 12.11 -3.27
C ILE A 215 -3.01 12.50 -4.50
N ILE A 216 -2.24 11.54 -5.04
CA ILE A 216 -1.40 11.78 -6.22
C ILE A 216 -2.26 12.22 -7.41
N THR A 217 -3.35 11.49 -7.68
CA THR A 217 -4.30 11.84 -8.76
C THR A 217 -4.87 13.25 -8.58
N GLY A 218 -5.26 13.63 -7.36
CA GLY A 218 -5.77 14.97 -7.07
C GLY A 218 -4.73 16.08 -7.28
N VAL A 219 -3.48 15.84 -6.88
CA VAL A 219 -2.36 16.76 -7.15
C VAL A 219 -2.14 16.93 -8.65
N MET A 220 -2.27 15.86 -9.44
CA MET A 220 -2.12 15.94 -10.90
C MET A 220 -3.24 16.77 -11.54
N PHE A 221 -4.49 16.61 -11.11
CA PHE A 221 -5.59 17.47 -11.58
C PHE A 221 -5.37 18.94 -11.22
N PHE A 222 -4.89 19.21 -10.01
CA PHE A 222 -4.57 20.56 -9.56
C PHE A 222 -3.47 21.20 -10.41
N ILE A 223 -2.34 20.51 -10.59
CA ILE A 223 -1.22 20.99 -11.40
C ILE A 223 -1.64 21.16 -12.86
N SER A 224 -2.38 20.19 -13.41
CA SER A 224 -2.85 20.28 -14.79
C SER A 224 -3.78 21.47 -15.01
N GLY A 225 -4.67 21.77 -14.07
CA GLY A 225 -5.53 22.95 -14.13
C GLY A 225 -4.73 24.24 -14.12
N LEU A 226 -3.74 24.36 -13.23
CA LEU A 226 -2.84 25.53 -13.17
C LEU A 226 -2.03 25.70 -14.46
N VAL A 227 -1.38 24.63 -14.91
CA VAL A 227 -0.61 24.62 -16.17
C VAL A 227 -1.49 25.05 -17.33
N ALA A 228 -2.72 24.53 -17.41
CA ALA A 228 -3.65 24.88 -18.46
C ALA A 228 -3.98 26.39 -18.48
N VAL A 229 -4.27 26.96 -17.32
CA VAL A 229 -4.62 28.40 -17.21
C VAL A 229 -3.45 29.31 -17.56
N PHE A 230 -2.23 28.99 -17.13
CA PHE A 230 -1.09 29.88 -17.30
C PHE A 230 -0.34 29.70 -18.62
N LEU A 231 -0.23 28.47 -19.14
CA LEU A 231 0.61 28.20 -20.31
C LEU A 231 -0.16 28.24 -21.63
N TYR A 232 -1.42 27.80 -21.67
CA TYR A 232 -2.16 27.75 -22.94
C TYR A 232 -2.45 29.12 -23.55
N PRO A 233 -2.82 30.16 -22.78
CA PRO A 233 -2.98 31.50 -23.34
C PRO A 233 -1.69 32.06 -23.97
N VAL A 234 -0.55 31.79 -23.34
CA VAL A 234 0.77 32.26 -23.80
C VAL A 234 1.16 31.56 -25.11
N ILE A 235 0.93 30.25 -25.21
CA ILE A 235 1.20 29.48 -26.43
C ILE A 235 0.34 29.99 -27.60
N MET A 236 -0.92 30.33 -27.34
CA MET A 236 -1.83 30.83 -28.39
C MET A 236 -1.50 32.25 -28.83
N GLN A 237 -1.09 33.14 -27.91
CA GLN A 237 -0.70 34.50 -28.25
C GLN A 237 0.64 34.56 -29.02
N GLY A 238 1.51 33.56 -28.88
CA GLY A 238 2.78 33.47 -29.61
C GLY A 238 2.70 32.80 -30.99
N CYS A 239 1.54 32.28 -31.39
CA CYS A 239 1.32 31.62 -32.69
C CYS A 239 0.59 32.51 -33.73
N PHE A 240 0.45 33.81 -33.45
CA PHE A 240 -0.07 34.81 -34.40
C PHE A 240 0.98 35.87 -34.73
#